data_AF-A0A1Q2LFS4-F1
#
_entry.id   AF-A0A1Q2LFS4-F1
#
_cell.length_a   1.000
_cell.length_b   1.000
_cell.length_c   1.000
_cell.angle_alpha   90.00
_cell.angle_beta   90.00
_cell.angle_gamma   90.00
#
_symmetry.space_group_name_H-M   'P 1'
#
loop_
_entity.id
_entity.type
_entity.pdbx_description
1 polymer ?
#
loop_
_entity_poly.entity_id
_entity_poly.type
_entity_poly.pdbx_seq_one_letter_code
_entity_poly.pdbx_strand_id
1 'polypeptide(L)'
;MDFYPNAHGIISLSEAKHLNKETKVNPAKNLHTLRQELEAELTLKINIPIENKNDGRIAIITKKGIEKIESDKAIQKSIANGFSEQEHLTIAKRLDELYQNSVFKETHKDKNGVENIQIHRYISRVDDNTEALITLKRNKRRKRSGE
;
A
#
# COMPACT_ATOMS: atom_id res chain seq x y z
N MET A 1 22.58 -8.04 18.33
CA MET A 1 21.11 -7.98 18.38
C MET A 1 20.76 -6.71 17.62
N ASP A 2 20.17 -6.74 16.42
CA ASP A 2 18.88 -7.35 16.11
C ASP A 2 18.86 -8.13 14.80
N PHE A 3 18.65 -9.43 14.91
CA PHE A 3 18.40 -10.32 13.79
C PHE A 3 16.88 -10.45 13.68
N TYR A 4 16.20 -9.57 12.93
CA TYR A 4 14.76 -9.68 12.69
C TYR A 4 14.50 -10.88 11.75
N PRO A 5 14.05 -12.04 12.26
CA PRO A 5 14.02 -13.28 11.48
C PRO A 5 12.66 -13.48 10.81
N ASN A 6 11.98 -12.42 10.41
CA ASN A 6 10.61 -12.50 9.87
C ASN A 6 10.62 -12.05 8.40
N ALA A 7 9.80 -12.66 7.53
CA ALA A 7 9.74 -12.25 6.13
C ALA A 7 9.05 -10.88 6.00
N HIS A 8 9.82 -9.80 5.91
CA HIS A 8 9.30 -8.45 5.68
C HIS A 8 8.67 -8.38 4.29
N GLY A 9 7.40 -7.99 4.22
CA GLY A 9 6.73 -7.71 2.95
C GLY A 9 6.73 -6.22 2.64
N ILE A 10 6.72 -5.87 1.36
CA ILE A 10 6.65 -4.49 0.89
C ILE A 10 5.18 -4.11 0.74
N ILE A 11 4.73 -3.07 1.44
CA ILE A 11 3.38 -2.52 1.25
C ILE A 11 3.34 -1.41 0.20
N SER A 12 2.22 -1.34 -0.50
CA SER A 12 1.90 -0.27 -1.45
C SER A 12 0.38 -0.07 -1.49
N LEU A 13 -0.06 1.18 -1.61
CA LEU A 13 -1.45 1.47 -1.94
C LEU A 13 -1.68 1.10 -3.41
N SER A 14 -2.58 0.17 -3.66
CA SER A 14 -2.88 -0.29 -5.01
C SER A 14 -4.03 0.49 -5.63
N GLU A 15 -5.13 0.68 -4.90
CA GLU A 15 -6.38 1.27 -5.39
C GLU A 15 -7.13 1.90 -4.19
N ALA A 16 -7.95 2.93 -4.43
CA ALA A 16 -8.96 3.39 -3.50
C ALA A 16 -10.34 3.31 -4.20
N LYS A 17 -11.41 3.05 -3.44
CA LYS A 17 -12.79 2.91 -3.94
C LYS A 17 -13.78 3.73 -3.09
N HIS A 18 -14.55 4.61 -3.75
CA HIS A 18 -15.68 5.33 -3.14
C HIS A 18 -16.90 4.42 -3.20
N LEU A 19 -17.52 4.18 -2.05
CA LEU A 19 -18.70 3.36 -1.83
C LEU A 19 -19.99 4.12 -2.18
N ASN A 20 -19.99 5.47 -2.13
CA ASN A 20 -21.11 6.33 -2.56
C ASN A 20 -20.58 7.60 -3.24
N LYS A 21 -21.15 7.96 -4.39
CA LYS A 21 -20.67 9.07 -5.25
C LYS A 21 -21.07 10.44 -4.70
N GLU A 22 -20.13 11.15 -4.10
CA GLU A 22 -20.16 12.62 -4.04
C GLU A 22 -18.75 13.18 -4.28
N THR A 23 -18.50 13.67 -5.49
CA THR A 23 -17.23 14.30 -5.88
C THR A 23 -17.16 15.73 -5.35
N LYS A 24 -16.44 15.95 -4.24
CA LYS A 24 -16.01 17.29 -3.84
C LYS A 24 -14.67 17.63 -4.49
N VAL A 25 -14.72 18.36 -5.59
CA VAL A 25 -13.52 18.85 -6.28
C VAL A 25 -12.98 20.06 -5.52
N ASN A 26 -11.86 19.89 -4.80
CA ASN A 26 -11.12 20.99 -4.19
C ASN A 26 -10.07 21.54 -5.19
N PRO A 27 -9.69 22.83 -5.09
CA PRO A 27 -8.84 23.49 -6.08
C PRO A 27 -7.46 22.83 -6.18
N ALA A 28 -7.05 22.63 -7.44
CA ALA A 28 -5.93 21.79 -7.84
C ALA A 28 -4.59 22.28 -7.27
N LYS A 29 -4.04 21.58 -6.27
CA LYS A 29 -2.59 21.52 -6.08
C LYS A 29 -1.97 20.82 -7.29
N ASN A 30 -0.82 21.31 -7.76
CA ASN A 30 -0.13 20.68 -8.88
C ASN A 30 0.29 19.25 -8.50
N LEU A 31 0.04 18.29 -9.39
CA LEU A 31 0.35 16.86 -9.19
C LEU A 31 1.82 16.64 -8.80
N HIS A 32 2.73 17.42 -9.39
CA HIS A 32 4.14 17.37 -9.06
C HIS A 32 4.40 17.66 -7.58
N THR A 33 3.79 18.74 -7.06
CA THR A 33 3.92 19.11 -5.64
C THR A 33 3.35 18.04 -4.72
N LEU A 34 2.20 17.45 -5.08
CA LEU A 34 1.59 16.39 -4.28
C LEU A 34 2.46 15.13 -4.21
N ARG A 35 3.14 14.77 -5.30
CA ARG A 35 4.14 13.69 -5.30
C ARG A 35 5.33 14.03 -4.40
N GLN A 36 5.90 15.22 -4.52
CA GLN A 36 7.02 15.62 -3.66
C GLN A 36 6.66 15.62 -2.17
N GLU A 37 5.45 16.07 -1.81
CA GLU A 37 4.97 16.01 -0.42
C GLU A 37 4.81 14.55 0.05
N LEU A 38 4.26 13.66 -0.78
CA LEU A 38 4.11 12.24 -0.45
C LEU A 38 5.47 11.55 -0.29
N GLU A 39 6.39 11.77 -1.24
CA GLU A 39 7.74 11.21 -1.19
C GLU A 39 8.46 11.65 0.09
N ALA A 40 8.39 12.95 0.44
CA ALA A 40 9.01 13.47 1.65
C ALA A 40 8.47 12.80 2.91
N GLU A 41 7.15 12.63 3.01
CA GLU A 41 6.49 12.02 4.17
C GLU A 41 6.79 10.52 4.30
N LEU A 42 6.67 9.77 3.20
CA LEU A 42 6.90 8.33 3.22
C LEU A 42 8.39 7.98 3.31
N THR A 43 9.29 8.85 2.84
CA THR A 43 10.75 8.64 2.95
C THR A 43 11.18 8.56 4.42
N LEU A 44 10.58 9.36 5.30
CA LEU A 44 10.82 9.29 6.75
C LEU A 44 10.37 7.96 7.37
N LYS A 45 9.47 7.24 6.70
CA LYS A 45 8.90 5.96 7.14
C LYS A 45 9.50 4.74 6.44
N ILE A 46 10.53 4.92 5.59
CA ILE A 46 11.19 3.82 4.88
C ILE A 46 11.88 2.88 5.87
N ASN A 47 11.77 1.57 5.63
CA ASN A 47 12.37 0.49 6.42
C ASN A 47 11.92 0.43 7.90
N ILE A 48 10.91 1.22 8.28
CA ILE A 48 10.29 1.10 9.60
C ILE A 48 9.30 -0.07 9.56
N PRO A 49 9.41 -1.05 10.48
CA PRO A 49 8.46 -2.16 10.55
C PRO A 49 7.09 -1.66 11.02
N ILE A 50 6.06 -2.02 10.28
CA ILE A 50 4.66 -1.69 10.55
C ILE A 50 3.91 -3.00 10.75
N GLU A 51 3.35 -3.21 11.93
CA GLU A 51 2.54 -4.38 12.25
C GLU A 51 1.07 -4.12 11.98
N ASN A 52 0.41 -5.04 11.28
CA ASN A 52 -1.04 -5.03 11.14
C ASN A 52 -1.69 -5.58 12.42
N LYS A 53 -2.59 -4.79 13.03
CA LYS A 53 -3.23 -5.12 14.31
C LYS A 53 -4.26 -6.25 14.21
N ASN A 54 -4.77 -6.54 13.01
CA ASN A 54 -5.79 -7.56 12.78
C ASN A 54 -5.21 -8.97 12.57
N ASP A 55 -4.01 -9.09 12.00
CA ASP A 55 -3.40 -10.39 11.67
C ASP A 55 -1.94 -10.55 12.11
N GLY A 56 -1.35 -9.53 12.75
CA GLY A 56 0.03 -9.53 13.26
C GLY A 56 1.11 -9.52 12.18
N ARG A 57 0.77 -9.27 10.90
CA ARG A 57 1.77 -9.32 9.82
C ARG A 57 2.57 -8.02 9.73
N ILE A 58 3.89 -8.17 9.76
CA ILE A 58 4.83 -7.05 9.64
C ILE A 58 5.13 -6.73 8.18
N ALA A 59 5.03 -5.45 7.84
CA ALA A 59 5.37 -4.86 6.56
C ALA A 59 6.40 -3.74 6.71
N ILE A 60 7.02 -3.36 5.59
CA ILE A 60 7.86 -2.16 5.48
C ILE A 60 7.48 -1.35 4.25
N ILE A 61 7.69 -0.05 4.33
CA ILE A 61 7.65 0.85 3.18
C ILE A 61 9.07 0.92 2.60
N THR A 62 9.17 0.88 1.27
CA THR A 62 10.45 0.99 0.55
C THR A 62 10.33 2.07 -0.51
N LYS A 63 11.46 2.63 -0.99
CA LYS A 63 11.46 3.61 -2.08
C LYS A 63 10.70 3.11 -3.32
N LYS A 64 10.92 1.85 -3.71
CA LYS A 64 10.18 1.19 -4.81
C LYS A 64 8.68 1.04 -4.53
N GLY A 65 8.29 0.97 -3.26
CA GLY A 65 6.88 0.99 -2.84
C GLY A 65 6.26 2.36 -3.07
N ILE A 66 6.98 3.44 -2.70
CA ILE A 66 6.57 4.84 -2.91
C ILE A 66 6.44 5.13 -4.41
N GLU A 67 7.45 4.82 -5.21
CA GLU A 67 7.42 5.01 -6.68
C GLU A 67 6.22 4.32 -7.35
N LYS A 68 5.78 3.18 -6.81
CA LYS A 68 4.60 2.47 -7.30
C LYS A 68 3.29 3.15 -6.95
N ILE A 69 3.23 3.81 -5.80
CA ILE A 69 2.06 4.57 -5.36
C ILE A 69 1.93 5.84 -6.19
N GLU A 70 3.05 6.50 -6.48
CA GLU A 70 3.12 7.77 -7.24
C GLU A 70 3.03 7.60 -8.76
N SER A 71 3.25 6.37 -9.23
CA SER A 71 3.18 6.03 -10.64
C SER A 71 1.87 6.48 -11.26
N ASP A 72 1.94 7.08 -12.45
CA ASP A 72 0.75 7.46 -13.23
C ASP A 72 -0.25 6.30 -13.33
N LYS A 73 0.23 5.07 -13.45
CA LYS A 73 -0.64 3.89 -13.53
C LYS A 73 -1.47 3.67 -12.26
N ALA A 74 -0.91 3.90 -11.08
CA ALA A 74 -1.64 3.76 -9.82
C ALA A 74 -2.66 4.89 -9.65
N ILE A 75 -2.27 6.11 -10.00
CA ILE A 75 -3.14 7.29 -9.98
C ILE A 75 -4.31 7.10 -10.95
N GLN A 76 -4.05 6.72 -12.20
CA GLN A 76 -5.08 6.48 -13.22
C GLN A 76 -6.05 5.37 -12.82
N LYS A 77 -5.59 4.34 -12.12
CA LYS A 77 -6.49 3.32 -11.53
C LYS A 77 -7.38 3.89 -10.45
N SER A 78 -6.86 4.78 -9.61
CA SER A 78 -7.64 5.48 -8.59
C SER A 78 -8.70 6.38 -9.24
N ILE A 79 -8.33 7.12 -10.29
CA ILE A 79 -9.27 7.93 -11.09
C ILE A 79 -10.37 7.08 -11.71
N ALA A 80 -10.02 5.94 -12.30
CA ALA A 80 -11.00 5.01 -12.87
C ALA A 80 -11.99 4.47 -11.82
N ASN A 81 -11.59 4.44 -10.55
CA ASN A 81 -12.44 4.08 -9.41
C ASN A 81 -13.17 5.27 -8.76
N GLY A 82 -13.08 6.48 -9.35
CA GLY A 82 -13.81 7.67 -8.95
C GLY A 82 -13.07 8.62 -7.99
N PHE A 83 -11.76 8.47 -7.81
CA PHE A 83 -10.94 9.38 -6.99
C PHE A 83 -10.34 10.49 -7.82
N SER A 84 -10.06 11.63 -7.18
CA SER A 84 -9.09 12.57 -7.69
C SER A 84 -7.65 12.10 -7.43
N GLU A 85 -6.70 12.62 -8.22
CA GLU A 85 -5.27 12.41 -8.01
C GLU A 85 -4.84 12.86 -6.60
N GLN A 86 -5.42 13.98 -6.14
CA GLN A 86 -5.16 14.54 -4.82
C GLN A 86 -5.65 13.61 -3.71
N GLU A 87 -6.83 13.02 -3.83
CA GLU A 87 -7.33 12.07 -2.85
C GLU A 87 -6.43 10.84 -2.77
N HIS A 88 -6.06 10.26 -3.91
CA HIS A 88 -5.13 9.11 -3.96
C HIS A 88 -3.83 9.39 -3.19
N LEU A 89 -3.19 10.53 -3.47
CA LEU A 89 -1.94 10.92 -2.82
C LEU A 89 -2.12 11.28 -1.34
N THR A 90 -3.25 11.88 -0.98
CA THR A 90 -3.58 12.21 0.42
C THR A 90 -3.83 10.95 1.25
N ILE A 91 -4.53 9.96 0.70
CA ILE A 91 -4.75 8.65 1.33
C ILE A 91 -3.41 7.92 1.47
N ALA A 92 -2.56 7.97 0.44
CA ALA A 92 -1.26 7.33 0.44
C ALA A 92 -0.29 7.84 1.53
N LYS A 93 -0.39 9.12 1.94
CA LYS A 93 0.42 9.68 3.04
C LYS A 93 0.21 8.90 4.34
N ARG A 94 -1.01 8.43 4.58
CA ARG A 94 -1.42 7.66 5.76
C ARG A 94 -1.27 6.14 5.61
N LEU A 95 -0.44 5.68 4.67
CA LEU A 95 -0.33 4.26 4.32
C LEU A 95 0.00 3.35 5.51
N ASP A 96 0.83 3.82 6.43
CA ASP A 96 1.18 3.08 7.64
C ASP A 96 -0.03 2.87 8.56
N GLU A 97 -0.76 3.94 8.87
CA GLU A 97 -2.01 3.87 9.66
C GLU A 97 -3.05 2.98 8.97
N LEU A 98 -3.20 3.14 7.65
CA LEU A 98 -4.15 2.36 6.87
C LEU A 98 -3.77 0.89 6.88
N TYR A 99 -2.50 0.54 6.72
CA TYR A 99 -2.06 -0.86 6.80
C TYR A 99 -2.25 -1.43 8.20
N GLN A 100 -1.91 -0.68 9.26
CA GLN A 100 -2.08 -1.12 10.66
C GLN A 100 -3.51 -1.57 10.97
N ASN A 101 -4.49 -0.85 10.44
CA ASN A 101 -5.91 -1.11 10.71
C ASN A 101 -6.62 -1.90 9.59
N SER A 102 -5.89 -2.29 8.54
CA SER A 102 -6.48 -2.99 7.40
C SER A 102 -6.83 -4.44 7.70
N VAL A 103 -7.90 -4.93 7.08
CA VAL A 103 -8.35 -6.31 7.20
C VAL A 103 -7.84 -7.11 6.01
N PHE A 104 -7.25 -8.27 6.29
CA PHE A 104 -6.80 -9.19 5.25
C PHE A 104 -7.99 -9.67 4.40
N LYS A 105 -7.86 -9.55 3.08
CA LYS A 105 -8.88 -9.94 2.11
C LYS A 105 -8.56 -11.28 1.48
N GLU A 106 -7.42 -11.37 0.79
CA GLU A 106 -7.08 -12.54 -0.02
C GLU A 106 -5.58 -12.60 -0.33
N THR A 107 -5.12 -13.76 -0.79
CA THR A 107 -3.74 -13.95 -1.26
C THR A 107 -3.73 -14.45 -2.70
N HIS A 108 -2.93 -13.80 -3.53
CA HIS A 108 -2.65 -14.23 -4.90
C HIS A 108 -1.21 -14.73 -5.05
N LYS A 109 -1.04 -15.67 -5.98
CA LYS A 109 0.26 -15.98 -6.56
C LYS A 109 0.62 -14.89 -7.58
N ASP A 110 1.91 -14.61 -7.73
CA ASP A 110 2.36 -13.69 -8.78
C ASP A 110 2.03 -14.25 -10.17
N LYS A 111 1.58 -13.38 -11.08
CA LYS A 111 1.14 -13.77 -12.42
C LYS A 111 2.26 -14.36 -13.28
N ASN A 112 3.52 -14.09 -12.95
CA ASN A 112 4.68 -14.57 -13.71
C ASN A 112 5.19 -15.94 -13.23
N GLY A 113 4.43 -16.67 -12.40
CA GLY A 113 4.80 -18.02 -11.99
C GLY A 113 6.03 -18.11 -11.09
N VAL A 114 6.51 -16.98 -10.55
CA VAL A 114 7.62 -16.98 -9.59
C VAL A 114 7.10 -17.61 -8.29
N GLU A 115 7.41 -18.90 -8.09
CA GLU A 115 6.90 -19.73 -6.98
C GLU A 115 7.13 -19.12 -5.58
N ASN A 116 8.09 -18.21 -5.49
CA ASN A 116 8.56 -17.59 -4.26
C ASN A 116 7.94 -16.22 -3.96
N ILE A 117 6.89 -15.77 -4.65
CA ILE A 117 6.22 -14.50 -4.34
C ILE A 117 4.77 -14.73 -3.94
N GLN A 118 4.36 -14.14 -2.82
CA GLN A 118 2.96 -14.04 -2.38
C GLN A 118 2.53 -12.58 -2.35
N ILE A 119 1.32 -12.34 -2.85
CA ILE A 119 0.70 -11.02 -2.88
C ILE A 119 -0.51 -11.08 -1.96
N HIS A 120 -0.43 -10.48 -0.78
CA HIS A 120 -1.57 -10.35 0.12
C HIS A 120 -2.29 -9.03 -0.15
N ARG A 121 -3.62 -9.09 -0.23
CA ARG A 121 -4.48 -7.94 -0.38
C ARG A 121 -5.17 -7.64 0.93
N TYR A 122 -5.22 -6.36 1.27
CA TYR A 122 -5.84 -5.84 2.47
C TYR A 122 -6.81 -4.73 2.09
N ILE A 123 -7.93 -4.66 2.78
CA ILE A 123 -8.88 -3.55 2.67
C ILE A 123 -8.75 -2.72 3.95
N SER A 124 -8.54 -1.43 3.80
CA SER A 124 -8.56 -0.47 4.90
C SER A 124 -9.67 0.54 4.68
N ARG A 125 -10.44 0.85 5.71
CA ARG A 125 -11.47 1.88 5.63
C ARG A 125 -10.80 3.24 5.89
N VAL A 126 -10.86 4.13 4.90
CA VAL A 126 -10.33 5.50 5.01
C VAL A 126 -11.35 6.39 5.71
N ASP A 127 -12.61 6.28 5.30
CA ASP A 127 -13.77 6.96 5.86
C ASP A 127 -15.05 6.14 5.63
N ASP A 128 -16.21 6.69 5.98
CA ASP A 128 -17.46 5.94 5.90
C ASP A 128 -17.80 5.44 4.50
N ASN A 129 -17.35 6.15 3.47
CA ASN A 129 -17.61 5.87 2.07
C ASN A 129 -16.35 5.50 1.29
N THR A 130 -15.18 5.32 1.92
CA THR A 130 -13.94 5.08 1.18
C THR A 130 -13.17 3.89 1.70
N GLU A 131 -12.81 2.99 0.78
CA GLU A 131 -11.93 1.85 1.05
C GLU A 131 -10.63 1.96 0.26
N ALA A 132 -9.50 1.73 0.92
CA ALA A 132 -8.19 1.62 0.33
C ALA A 132 -7.81 0.13 0.20
N LEU A 133 -7.45 -0.29 -1.00
CA LEU A 133 -6.84 -1.59 -1.26
C LEU A 133 -5.32 -1.49 -1.13
N ILE A 134 -4.77 -2.16 -0.12
CA ILE A 134 -3.34 -2.21 0.14
C ILE A 134 -2.80 -3.57 -0.32
N THR A 135 -1.66 -3.54 -1.00
CA THR A 135 -0.96 -4.72 -1.48
C THR A 135 0.33 -4.92 -0.69
N LEU A 136 0.44 -6.07 -0.02
CA LEU A 136 1.65 -6.56 0.64
C LEU A 136 2.31 -7.64 -0.22
N LYS A 137 3.47 -7.33 -0.79
CA LYS A 137 4.29 -8.30 -1.54
C LYS A 137 5.32 -8.93 -0.61
N ARG A 138 5.23 -10.25 -0.42
CA ARG A 138 6.16 -11.04 0.40
C ARG A 138 6.88 -12.08 -0.45
N ASN A 139 8.18 -12.26 -0.20
CA ASN A 139 8.90 -13.41 -0.73
C ASN A 139 8.68 -14.61 0.20
N LYS A 140 8.27 -15.76 -0.34
CA LYS A 140 8.33 -17.02 0.39
C LYS A 140 9.79 -17.31 0.71
N ARG A 141 10.08 -17.63 1.96
CA ARG A 141 11.36 -18.25 2.28
C ARG A 141 11.42 -19.58 1.56
N ARG A 142 12.51 -19.85 0.83
CA ARG A 142 12.92 -21.22 0.57
C ARG A 142 13.02 -21.89 1.94
N LYS A 143 12.16 -22.87 2.23
CA LYS A 143 12.51 -23.85 3.26
C LYS A 143 13.85 -24.42 2.80
N ARG A 144 14.92 -24.22 3.57
CA ARG A 144 16.10 -25.07 3.43
C ARG A 144 15.60 -26.45 3.85
N SER A 145 15.31 -27.30 2.89
CA SER A 145 15.16 -28.73 3.12
C SER A 145 16.53 -29.21 3.58
N GLY A 146 16.72 -29.25 4.88
CA GLY A 146 17.88 -29.86 5.52
C GLY A 146 17.33 -30.87 6.48
N GLU A 147 17.11 -32.09 6.00
CA GLU A 147 17.20 -33.36 6.70
C GLU A 147 17.21 -34.48 5.65
#